data_AF-A0A2U3K2R5-F1
#
_entry.id   AF-A0A2U3K2R5-F1
#
_cell.length_a   1.000
_cell.length_b   1.000
_cell.length_c   1.000
_cell.angle_alpha   90.00
_cell.angle_beta   90.00
_cell.angle_gamma   90.00
#
_symmetry.space_group_name_H-M   'P 1'
#
loop_
_entity.id
_entity.type
_entity.pdbx_description
1 polymer ?
#
loop_
_entity_poly.entity_id
_entity_poly.type
_entity_poly.pdbx_seq_one_letter_code
_entity_poly.pdbx_strand_id
1 'polypeptide(L)'
;MAFAGMVDTAETARQQGIDLYAEVGTRIMAAMEFQAQYLPPNSAKAPENLEFNLHPTWEIAYNHFHDRLGNQLPKMAVVIPGNRPTGVNHHMDWETLTHAGMGSIGLPTVRK
;
A
#
# COMPACT_ATOMS: atom_id res chain seq x y z
N MET A 1 -2.15 12.15 0.17
CA MET A 1 -1.31 12.30 -1.04
C MET A 1 0.17 11.99 -0.79
N ALA A 2 0.81 12.44 0.30
CA ALA A 2 2.24 12.18 0.54
C ALA A 2 2.60 10.67 0.57
N PHE A 3 1.77 9.83 1.18
CA PHE A 3 1.98 8.38 1.22
C PHE A 3 2.03 7.77 -0.19
N ALA A 4 1.07 8.12 -1.05
CA ALA A 4 1.02 7.68 -2.44
C ALA A 4 2.30 7.99 -3.20
N GLY A 5 2.73 9.27 -3.19
CA GLY A 5 3.93 9.68 -3.93
C GLY A 5 5.20 8.96 -3.47
N MET A 6 5.32 8.71 -2.16
CA MET A 6 6.42 7.92 -1.59
C MET A 6 6.38 6.47 -2.10
N VAL A 7 5.21 5.82 -2.08
CA VAL A 7 5.03 4.43 -2.52
C VAL A 7 5.28 4.29 -4.02
N ASP A 8 4.75 5.19 -4.84
CA ASP A 8 4.92 5.14 -6.31
C ASP A 8 6.37 5.39 -6.71
N THR A 9 7.06 6.29 -6.00
CA THR A 9 8.51 6.50 -6.16
C THR A 9 9.30 5.25 -5.79
N ALA A 10 8.97 4.63 -4.66
CA ALA A 10 9.63 3.40 -4.21
C ALA A 10 9.38 2.22 -5.16
N GLU A 11 8.16 2.11 -5.70
CA GLU A 11 7.82 1.08 -6.69
C GLU A 11 8.54 1.30 -8.02
N THR A 12 8.62 2.55 -8.48
CA THR A 12 9.39 2.91 -9.67
C THR A 12 10.87 2.56 -9.50
N ALA A 13 11.47 2.90 -8.36
CA ALA A 13 12.86 2.56 -8.06
C ALA A 13 13.08 1.04 -7.98
N ARG A 14 12.13 0.31 -7.38
CA ARG A 14 12.17 -1.16 -7.31
C ARG A 14 12.19 -1.80 -8.69
N GLN A 15 11.38 -1.31 -9.63
CA GLN A 15 11.39 -1.79 -11.02
C GLN A 15 12.75 -1.58 -11.70
N GLN A 16 13.52 -0.57 -11.26
CA GLN A 16 14.89 -0.29 -11.71
C GLN A 16 15.96 -1.02 -10.88
N GLY A 17 15.56 -1.93 -9.98
CA GLY A 17 16.46 -2.73 -9.17
C GLY A 17 16.99 -2.02 -7.91
N ILE A 18 16.38 -0.91 -7.50
CA ILE A 18 16.75 -0.16 -6.29
C ILE A 18 15.67 -0.37 -5.20
N ASP A 19 16.06 -0.91 -4.04
CA ASP A 19 15.13 -1.09 -2.92
C ASP A 19 15.04 0.18 -2.04
N LEU A 20 14.09 1.07 -2.37
CA LEU A 20 13.78 2.22 -1.50
C LEU A 20 12.82 1.86 -0.35
N TYR A 21 12.19 0.69 -0.38
CA TYR A 21 11.29 0.28 0.70
C TYR A 21 12.06 -0.15 1.95
N ALA A 22 13.27 -0.70 1.79
CA ALA A 22 14.07 -1.25 2.88
C ALA A 22 14.34 -0.26 4.03
N GLU A 23 14.58 1.01 3.74
CA GLU A 23 14.97 2.01 4.76
C GLU A 23 13.80 2.38 5.69
N VAL A 24 12.58 2.43 5.16
CA VAL A 24 11.40 2.96 5.88
C VAL A 24 10.23 1.99 5.94
N GLY A 25 10.42 0.73 5.53
CA GLY A 25 9.36 -0.26 5.40
C GLY A 25 8.54 -0.47 6.67
N THR A 26 9.18 -0.53 7.84
CA THR A 26 8.48 -0.61 9.14
C THR A 26 7.53 0.57 9.35
N ARG A 27 7.94 1.79 8.95
CA ARG A 27 7.10 3.00 9.07
C ARG A 27 5.97 2.98 8.05
N ILE A 28 6.20 2.48 6.85
CA ILE A 28 5.16 2.32 5.83
C ILE A 28 4.08 1.35 6.31
N MET A 29 4.47 0.16 6.78
CA MET A 29 3.54 -0.84 7.32
C MET A 29 2.76 -0.30 8.53
N ALA A 30 3.43 0.39 9.45
CA ALA A 30 2.76 1.02 10.59
C ALA A 30 1.75 2.09 10.16
N ALA A 31 2.07 2.91 9.14
CA ALA A 31 1.15 3.91 8.61
C ALA A 31 -0.08 3.27 7.95
N MET A 32 0.10 2.17 7.21
CA MET A 32 -1.00 1.41 6.63
C MET A 32 -1.94 0.87 7.72
N GLU A 33 -1.40 0.18 8.72
CA GLU A 33 -2.19 -0.38 9.82
C GLU A 33 -2.85 0.70 10.69
N PHE A 34 -2.19 1.86 10.84
CA PHE A 34 -2.75 3.01 11.54
C PHE A 34 -3.95 3.59 10.78
N GLN A 35 -3.85 3.78 9.46
CA GLN A 35 -4.99 4.25 8.67
C GLN A 35 -6.13 3.22 8.71
N ALA A 36 -5.80 1.96 8.45
CA ALA A 36 -6.78 0.89 8.26
C ALA A 36 -7.69 0.68 9.47
N GLN A 37 -7.21 0.93 10.69
CA GLN A 37 -8.02 0.75 11.90
C GLN A 37 -9.26 1.65 11.95
N TYR A 38 -9.25 2.76 11.22
CA TYR A 38 -10.34 3.73 11.14
C TYR A 38 -11.18 3.57 9.86
N LEU A 39 -10.89 2.57 9.02
CA LEU A 39 -11.58 2.31 7.77
C LEU A 39 -12.40 1.02 7.86
N PRO A 40 -13.63 0.96 7.30
CA PRO A 40 -14.43 -0.26 7.28
C PRO A 40 -13.68 -1.45 6.66
N PRO A 41 -13.85 -2.68 7.19
CA PRO A 41 -14.76 -3.06 8.27
C PRO A 41 -14.22 -2.81 9.69
N ASN A 42 -13.00 -2.26 9.83
CA ASN A 42 -12.53 -1.82 11.13
C ASN A 42 -13.33 -0.60 11.62
N SER A 43 -13.39 -0.43 12.94
CA SER A 43 -14.25 0.59 13.55
C SER A 43 -13.62 1.22 14.80
N ALA A 44 -12.29 1.37 14.81
CA ALA A 44 -11.63 2.08 15.91
C ALA A 44 -12.12 3.53 15.99
N LYS A 45 -12.19 4.09 17.20
CA LYS A 45 -12.60 5.48 17.38
C LYS A 45 -11.51 6.41 16.83
N ALA A 46 -11.83 7.13 15.76
CA ALA A 46 -10.95 8.15 15.20
C ALA A 46 -10.67 9.27 16.23
N PRO A 47 -9.45 9.83 16.26
CA PRO A 47 -9.17 11.04 17.02
C PRO A 47 -10.05 12.21 16.58
N GLU A 48 -10.30 13.14 17.49
CA GLU A 48 -11.09 14.34 17.20
C GLU A 48 -10.41 15.19 16.12
N ASN A 49 -11.21 15.79 15.23
CA ASN A 49 -10.78 16.68 14.15
C ASN A 49 -9.87 16.04 13.09
N LEU A 50 -9.86 14.71 12.97
CA LEU A 50 -9.17 13.99 11.90
C LEU A 50 -10.17 13.20 11.04
N GLU A 51 -9.92 13.22 9.73
CA GLU A 51 -10.70 12.46 8.75
C GLU A 51 -9.87 11.33 8.16
N PHE A 52 -10.50 10.17 7.99
CA PHE A 52 -9.90 8.98 7.41
C PHE A 52 -10.72 8.53 6.22
N ASN A 53 -10.15 8.70 5.04
CA ASN A 53 -10.79 8.34 3.78
C ASN A 53 -10.03 7.19 3.11
N LEU A 54 -10.79 6.38 2.37
CA LEU A 54 -10.25 5.33 1.54
C LEU A 54 -9.93 5.92 0.15
N HIS A 55 -8.68 5.77 -0.28
CA HIS A 55 -8.16 6.25 -1.56
C HIS A 55 -7.44 5.10 -2.29
N PRO A 56 -7.21 5.18 -3.61
CA PRO A 56 -6.57 4.11 -4.39
C PRO A 56 -5.21 3.61 -3.86
N THR A 57 -4.37 4.49 -3.28
CA THR A 57 -2.95 4.33 -2.88
C THR A 57 -2.44 3.07 -2.16
N TRP A 58 -3.30 2.22 -1.60
CA TRP A 58 -2.88 1.23 -0.59
C TRP A 58 -2.32 -0.04 -1.20
N GLU A 59 -2.70 -0.34 -2.43
CA GLU A 59 -2.57 -1.65 -3.05
C GLU A 59 -1.12 -1.94 -3.46
N ILE A 60 -0.40 -0.94 -3.97
CA ILE A 60 1.02 -1.08 -4.33
C ILE A 60 1.87 -1.46 -3.10
N ALA A 61 1.71 -0.71 -2.01
CA ALA A 61 2.42 -0.98 -0.76
C ALA A 61 1.98 -2.31 -0.13
N TYR A 62 0.69 -2.63 -0.18
CA TYR A 62 0.18 -3.90 0.34
C TYR A 62 0.80 -5.08 -0.41
N ASN A 63 0.83 -5.03 -1.75
CA ASN A 63 1.49 -6.05 -2.55
C ASN A 63 2.98 -6.16 -2.21
N HIS A 64 3.69 -5.04 -2.04
CA HIS A 64 5.09 -5.08 -1.63
C HIS A 64 5.29 -5.81 -0.29
N PHE A 65 4.60 -5.39 0.78
CA PHE A 65 4.89 -5.92 2.12
C PHE A 65 4.22 -7.26 2.40
N HIS A 66 2.97 -7.44 1.96
CA HIS A 66 2.20 -8.66 2.19
C HIS A 66 2.53 -9.72 1.14
N ASP A 67 2.26 -9.45 -0.14
CA ASP A 67 2.34 -10.48 -1.18
C ASP A 67 3.79 -10.84 -1.54
N ARG A 68 4.71 -9.86 -1.60
CA ARG A 68 6.13 -10.12 -1.94
C ARG A 68 6.96 -10.56 -0.75
N LEU A 69 6.76 -9.95 0.43
CA LEU A 69 7.61 -10.17 1.61
C LEU A 69 6.96 -11.02 2.71
N GLY A 70 5.66 -11.34 2.62
CA GLY A 70 4.97 -12.19 3.57
C GLY A 70 4.62 -11.54 4.91
N ASN A 71 4.75 -10.21 5.04
CA ASN A 71 4.40 -9.51 6.27
C ASN A 71 2.89 -9.53 6.50
N GLN A 72 2.52 -9.51 7.78
CA GLN A 72 1.11 -9.47 8.18
C GLN A 72 0.65 -8.02 8.33
N LEU A 73 -0.38 -7.66 7.58
CA LEU A 73 -1.06 -6.36 7.65
C LEU A 73 -2.56 -6.60 7.88
N PRO A 74 -2.95 -7.13 9.05
CA PRO A 74 -4.30 -7.69 9.26
C PRO A 74 -5.40 -6.64 9.16
N LYS A 75 -5.17 -5.40 9.62
CA LYS A 75 -6.20 -4.35 9.52
C LYS A 75 -6.34 -3.89 8.07
N MET A 76 -5.24 -3.74 7.34
CA MET A 76 -5.31 -3.33 5.94
C MET A 76 -5.85 -4.45 5.05
N ALA A 77 -5.56 -5.72 5.36
CA ALA A 77 -6.02 -6.88 4.60
C ALA A 77 -7.55 -6.93 4.45
N VAL A 78 -8.29 -6.50 5.49
CA VAL A 78 -9.76 -6.46 5.45
C VAL A 78 -10.31 -5.19 4.79
N VAL A 79 -9.50 -4.13 4.66
CA VAL A 79 -9.88 -2.86 4.02
C VAL A 79 -9.67 -2.89 2.51
N ILE A 80 -8.56 -3.49 2.05
CA ILE A 80 -8.17 -3.57 0.63
C ILE A 80 -9.32 -4.05 -0.29
N PRO A 81 -10.07 -5.12 0.03
CA PRO A 81 -11.16 -5.58 -0.84
C PRO A 81 -12.25 -4.52 -1.07
N GLY A 82 -12.50 -3.65 -0.10
CA GLY A 82 -13.47 -2.56 -0.23
C GLY A 82 -12.97 -1.38 -1.07
N ASN A 83 -11.66 -1.31 -1.34
CA ASN A 83 -11.05 -0.31 -2.22
C ASN A 83 -11.00 -0.74 -3.69
N ARG A 84 -11.19 -2.03 -3.96
CA ARG A 84 -11.08 -2.61 -5.29
C ARG A 84 -12.41 -2.50 -6.05
N PRO A 85 -12.40 -2.27 -7.38
CA PRO A 85 -11.23 -1.92 -8.19
C PRO A 85 -10.89 -0.43 -8.11
N THR A 86 -9.60 -0.10 -8.08
CA THR A 86 -9.13 1.29 -8.13
C THR A 86 -9.09 1.82 -9.57
N GLY A 87 -9.59 3.04 -9.78
CA GLY A 87 -9.45 3.80 -11.03
C GLY A 87 -8.20 4.70 -11.05
N VAL A 88 -8.36 5.93 -11.53
CA VAL A 88 -7.32 6.96 -11.63
C VAL A 88 -7.64 8.10 -10.65
N ASN A 89 -6.64 8.52 -9.87
CA ASN A 89 -6.73 9.72 -9.04
C ASN A 89 -5.32 10.33 -8.87
N HIS A 90 -5.08 11.49 -9.50
CA HIS A 90 -3.74 12.09 -9.59
C HIS A 90 -2.72 11.12 -10.20
N HIS A 91 -1.74 10.66 -9.42
CA HIS A 91 -0.70 9.70 -9.82
C HIS A 91 -0.97 8.27 -9.33
N MET A 92 -2.10 8.06 -8.63
CA MET A 92 -2.55 6.74 -8.18
C MET A 92 -3.42 6.11 -9.25
N ASP A 93 -2.82 5.27 -10.09
CA ASP A 93 -3.42 4.81 -11.33
C ASP A 93 -3.48 3.28 -11.40
N TRP A 94 -4.71 2.75 -11.50
CA TRP A 94 -4.95 1.33 -11.83
C TRP A 94 -4.21 0.33 -10.92
N GLU A 95 -4.08 0.65 -9.62
CA GLU A 95 -3.31 -0.17 -8.68
C GLU A 95 -3.86 -1.59 -8.56
N THR A 96 -5.18 -1.76 -8.49
CA THR A 96 -5.79 -3.10 -8.48
C THR A 96 -5.40 -3.92 -9.71
N LEU A 97 -5.37 -3.30 -10.90
CA LEU A 97 -5.00 -4.00 -12.13
C LEU A 97 -3.53 -4.43 -12.12
N THR A 98 -2.65 -3.64 -11.51
CA THR A 98 -1.19 -3.82 -11.60
C THR A 98 -0.60 -4.57 -10.40
N HIS A 99 -1.26 -4.56 -9.23
CA HIS A 99 -0.67 -5.04 -7.98
C HIS A 99 -1.53 -6.04 -7.19
N ALA A 100 -2.86 -6.13 -7.43
CA ALA A 100 -3.71 -7.00 -6.62
C ALA A 100 -3.32 -8.49 -6.75
N GLY A 101 -2.72 -9.06 -5.69
CA GLY A 101 -2.34 -10.48 -5.64
C GLY A 101 -1.25 -10.88 -6.64
N MET A 102 -0.50 -9.90 -7.17
CA MET A 102 0.53 -10.15 -8.19
C MET A 102 1.85 -10.66 -7.59
N GLY A 103 2.14 -10.30 -6.34
CA GLY A 103 3.43 -10.54 -5.72
C GLY A 103 4.56 -9.95 -6.58
N SER A 104 5.46 -10.82 -7.04
CA SER A 104 6.64 -10.43 -7.84
C SER A 104 6.54 -10.84 -9.32
N ILE A 105 5.36 -11.25 -9.81
CA ILE A 105 5.17 -11.64 -11.21
C ILE A 105 5.58 -10.49 -12.14
N GLY A 106 6.41 -10.80 -13.14
CA GLY A 106 6.85 -9.83 -14.16
C GLY A 106 7.92 -8.83 -13.70
N LEU A 107 8.40 -8.92 -12.46
CA LEU A 107 9.42 -7.99 -11.93
C LEU A 107 10.82 -8.61 -11.87
N PRO A 108 11.88 -7.81 -12.14
CA PRO A 108 13.25 -8.26 -11.93
C PRO A 108 13.54 -8.48 -10.44
N THR A 109 14.46 -9.39 -10.13
CA THR A 109 14.97 -9.56 -8.77
C THR A 109 15.74 -8.32 -8.34
N VAL A 110 15.36 -7.74 -7.20
CA VAL A 110 16.10 -6.64 -6.58
C VAL A 110 17.35 -7.22 -5.92
N ARG A 111 18.52 -6.66 -6.23
CA ARG A 111 19.76 -7.06 -5.56
C ARG A 111 19.73 -6.49 -4.14
N LYS A 112 19.99 -7.34 -3.15
CA LYS A 112 20.19 -6.92 -1.76
C LYS A 112 21.48 -6.11 -1.62
#